data_AF-A0A2Z3KFX3-F1
#
_entry.id   AF-A0A2Z3KFX3-F1
#
_cell.length_a   1.000
_cell.length_b   1.000
_cell.length_c   1.000
_cell.angle_alpha   90.00
_cell.angle_beta   90.00
_cell.angle_gamma   90.00
#
_symmetry.space_group_name_H-M   'P 1'
#
loop_
_entity.id
_entity.type
_entity.pdbx_description
1 polymer ?
#
loop_
_entity_poly.entity_id
_entity_poly.type
_entity_poly.pdbx_seq_one_letter_code
_entity_poly.pdbx_strand_id
1 'polypeptide(L)' 'MIIFPIRKCPTCGTTEFLRMQNYSTRVTDVYDSEGNLISTTDPSNHGFYKPLKTWYCASCNKRLFTEQEVIYD' A
#
# COMPACT_ATOMS: atom_id res chain seq x y z
N MET A 1 0.35 -8.52 11.83
CA MET A 1 -0.85 -8.21 11.03
C MET A 1 -0.93 -6.71 10.79
N ILE A 2 -1.24 -6.28 9.56
CA ILE A 2 -1.42 -4.86 9.23
C ILE A 2 -2.90 -4.52 9.43
N ILE A 3 -3.21 -3.46 10.18
CA ILE A 3 -4.58 -2.98 10.35
C ILE A 3 -4.71 -1.60 9.71
N PHE A 4 -5.55 -1.52 8.68
CA PHE A 4 -5.82 -0.27 7.97
C PHE A 4 -6.88 0.59 8.67
N PRO A 5 -6.74 1.93 8.62
CA PRO A 5 -7.73 2.85 9.19
C PRO A 5 -9.05 2.90 8.41
N ILE A 6 -9.06 2.35 7.19
CA ILE A 6 -10.25 2.26 6.34
C ILE A 6 -10.37 0.87 5.73
N ARG A 7 -11.62 0.44 5.48
CA ARG A 7 -11.94 -0.86 4.83
C ARG A 7 -12.15 -0.76 3.32
N LYS A 8 -12.39 0.44 2.78
CA LYS A 8 -12.59 0.68 1.34
C LYS A 8 -12.21 2.10 0.95
N CYS A 9 -11.80 2.30 -0.29
CA CYS A 9 -11.51 3.63 -0.83
C CYS A 9 -12.78 4.50 -0.82
N PRO A 10 -12.76 5.70 -0.21
CA PRO A 10 -13.93 6.58 -0.17
C PRO A 10 -14.31 7.16 -1.54
N THR A 11 -13.39 7.14 -2.52
CA THR A 11 -13.62 7.70 -3.85
C THR A 11 -14.23 6.71 -4.84
N CYS A 12 -13.81 5.44 -4.81
CA CYS A 12 -14.21 4.45 -5.82
C CYS A 12 -14.69 3.11 -5.24
N GLY A 13 -14.63 2.93 -3.91
CA GLY A 13 -15.17 1.74 -3.25
C GLY A 13 -14.28 0.50 -3.29
N THR A 14 -13.12 0.50 -3.96
CA THR A 14 -12.22 -0.66 -3.95
C THR A 14 -11.70 -0.98 -2.54
N THR A 15 -11.39 -2.25 -2.32
CA THR A 15 -10.83 -2.79 -1.08
C THR A 15 -9.34 -3.10 -1.20
N GLU A 16 -8.70 -2.67 -2.29
CA GLU A 16 -7.29 -2.92 -2.57
C GLU A 16 -6.47 -1.64 -2.40
N PHE A 17 -5.38 -1.73 -1.64
CA PHE A 17 -4.52 -0.60 -1.28
C PHE A 17 -3.08 -0.82 -1.75
N LEU A 18 -2.52 0.18 -2.41
CA LEU A 18 -1.14 0.20 -2.87
C LEU A 18 -0.25 0.86 -1.84
N ARG A 19 0.84 0.19 -1.47
CA ARG A 19 1.99 0.81 -0.83
C ARG A 19 3.07 0.98 -1.88
N MET A 20 3.30 2.22 -2.30
CA MET A 20 4.46 2.54 -3.12
C MET A 20 5.69 2.58 -2.23
N GLN A 21 6.84 2.05 -2.68
CA GLN A 21 8.14 2.17 -2.01
C GLN A 21 9.10 3.05 -2.84
N ASN A 22 9.81 4.02 -2.20
CA ASN A 22 10.70 4.93 -2.94
C ASN A 22 12.00 4.21 -3.21
N TYR A 23 12.11 3.70 -4.43
CA TYR A 23 13.34 3.21 -5.01
C TYR A 23 13.61 3.94 -6.31
N SER A 24 14.83 3.81 -6.83
CA SER A 24 15.14 4.19 -8.22
C SER A 24 14.24 3.47 -9.24
N THR A 25 13.53 2.43 -8.81
CA THR A 25 12.63 1.57 -9.57
C THR A 25 11.40 1.24 -8.69
N ARG A 26 10.23 1.77 -9.03
CA ARG A 26 9.05 1.76 -8.14
C ARG A 26 8.62 0.33 -7.77
N VAL A 27 8.88 -0.07 -6.52
CA VAL A 27 8.26 -1.27 -5.95
C VAL A 27 6.86 -0.90 -5.47
N THR A 28 5.86 -1.72 -5.83
CA THR A 28 4.48 -1.52 -5.40
C THR A 28 3.93 -2.80 -4.79
N ASP A 29 3.51 -2.72 -3.54
CA ASP A 29 2.80 -3.79 -2.86
C ASP A 29 1.30 -3.50 -2.89
N VAL A 30 0.49 -4.52 -3.16
CA VAL A 30 -0.97 -4.48 -3.16
C VAL A 30 -1.47 -5.29 -1.98
N TYR A 31 -2.27 -4.67 -1.13
CA TYR A 31 -2.89 -5.31 0.02
C TYR A 31 -4.42 -5.30 -0.09
N ASP A 32 -5.07 -6.32 0.45
CA ASP A 32 -6.52 -6.30 0.65
C ASP A 32 -6.92 -5.42 1.83
N SER A 33 -8.22 -5.24 2.06
CA SER A 33 -8.73 -4.41 3.16
C SER A 33 -8.54 -5.01 4.56
N GLU A 34 -8.07 -6.25 4.64
CA GLU A 34 -7.77 -6.95 5.89
C GLU A 34 -6.30 -6.89 6.26
N GLY A 35 -5.45 -6.30 5.41
CA GLY A 35 -4.02 -6.18 5.65
C GLY A 35 -3.18 -7.31 5.06
N ASN A 36 -3.77 -8.20 4.26
CA ASN A 36 -3.02 -9.28 3.63
C ASN A 36 -2.40 -8.78 2.32
N LEU A 37 -1.14 -9.14 2.10
CA LEU A 37 -0.43 -8.86 0.85
C LEU A 37 -0.98 -9.77 -0.26
N ILE A 38 -1.55 -9.17 -1.30
CA ILE A 38 -2.05 -9.89 -2.49
C ILE A 38 -0.95 -10.01 -3.54
N SER A 39 -0.18 -8.95 -3.76
CA SER A 39 0.79 -8.90 -4.85
C SER A 39 1.93 -7.91 -4.55
N THR A 40 3.12 -8.21 -5.06
CA THR A 40 4.27 -7.31 -5.06
C THR A 40 4.80 -7.21 -6.47
N THR A 41 4.94 -5.98 -6.97
CA THR A 41 5.63 -5.68 -8.22
C THR A 41 6.96 -5.02 -7.90
N ASP A 42 8.07 -5.75 -8.03
CA ASP A 42 9.43 -5.22 -7.94
C ASP A 42 10.18 -5.46 -9.26
N PRO A 43 10.23 -4.48 -10.16
CA PRO A 43 10.87 -4.65 -11.46
C PRO A 43 12.41 -4.70 -11.38
N SER A 44 13.03 -4.55 -10.21
CA SER A 44 14.50 -4.47 -10.12
C SER A 44 15.14 -5.29 -9.03
N ASN A 45 14.36 -6.13 -8.33
CA ASN A 45 14.84 -7.09 -7.35
C ASN A 45 15.80 -6.47 -6.31
N HIS A 46 15.59 -5.19 -5.96
CA HIS A 46 16.46 -4.44 -5.06
C HIS A 46 15.89 -4.50 -3.63
N GLY A 47 16.44 -5.39 -2.81
CA GLY A 47 16.03 -5.65 -1.42
C GLY A 47 16.29 -4.54 -0.38
N PHE A 48 16.24 -3.26 -0.74
CA PHE A 48 16.56 -2.15 0.17
C PHE A 48 15.37 -1.26 0.53
N TYR A 49 14.54 -1.76 1.44
CA TYR A 49 13.34 -1.07 1.93
C TYR A 49 13.68 0.34 2.42
N LYS A 50 13.19 1.37 1.72
CA LYS A 50 12.90 2.66 2.35
C LYS A 50 11.38 2.77 2.46
N PRO A 51 10.81 2.76 3.68
CA PRO A 51 9.37 2.87 3.83
C PRO A 51 8.91 4.22 3.26
N LEU A 52 8.34 4.19 2.06
CA LEU A 52 7.48 5.28 1.62
C LEU A 52 6.23 5.17 2.46
N LYS A 53 5.92 6.29 3.08
CA LYS A 53 4.99 6.36 4.20
C LYS A 53 3.55 6.55 3.75
N THR A 54 3.16 6.10 2.56
CA THR A 54 1.90 6.53 1.95
C THR A 54 1.20 5.41 1.20
N TRP A 55 -0.07 5.24 1.54
CA TRP A 55 -0.98 4.29 0.96
C TRP A 55 -1.89 4.98 -0.05
N TYR A 56 -2.15 4.28 -1.16
CA TYR A 56 -2.97 4.75 -2.26
C TYR A 56 -4.05 3.72 -2.57
N CYS A 57 -5.13 4.18 -3.18
CA CYS A 57 -6.15 3.31 -3.74
C CYS A 57 -5.60 2.59 -4.98
N ALA A 58 -5.74 1.26 -5.06
CA ALA A 58 -5.27 0.50 -6.21
C ALA A 58 -6.02 0.81 -7.51
N SER A 59 -7.30 1.17 -7.43
CA SER A 59 -8.11 1.42 -8.63
C SER A 59 -8.03 2.87 -9.12
N CYS A 60 -8.04 3.85 -8.21
CA CYS A 60 -8.12 5.27 -8.59
C CYS A 60 -6.87 6.09 -8.24
N ASN A 61 -5.82 5.46 -7.69
CA ASN A 61 -4.55 6.09 -7.31
C ASN A 61 -4.68 7.30 -6.38
N LYS A 62 -5.84 7.48 -5.72
CA LYS A 62 -6.03 8.52 -4.71
C LYS A 62 -5.25 8.14 -3.46
N ARG A 63 -4.54 9.13 -2.89
CA ARG A 63 -3.89 8.99 -1.58
C ARG A 63 -4.96 8.70 -0.53
N LEU A 64 -4.72 7.69 0.31
CA LEU A 64 -5.65 7.27 1.35
C LEU A 64 -5.16 7.76 2.72
N PHE A 65 -4.04 7.21 3.19
CA PHE A 65 -3.48 7.48 4.52
C PHE A 65 -1.96 7.24 4.50
N THR A 66 -1.32 7.53 5.62
CA THR A 66 0.11 7.35 5.82
C THR A 66 0.43 6.15 6.71
N GLU A 67 1.67 5.70 6.69
CA GLU A 67 2.15 4.58 7.53
C GLU A 67 1.98 4.84 9.03
N GLN A 68 1.91 6.11 9.46
CA GLN A 68 1.68 6.49 10.86
C GLN A 68 0.25 6.20 11.32
N GLU A 69 -0.68 6.04 10.38
CA GLU A 69 -2.09 5.75 10.65
C GLU A 69 -2.38 4.23 10.59
N VAL A 70 -1.37 3.43 10.27
CA VAL A 70 -1.43 1.98 10.18
C VAL A 70 -0.94 1.36 11.49
N ILE A 71 -1.65 0.36 11.99
CA ILE A 71 -1.25 -0.40 13.18
C ILE A 71 -0.59 -1.71 12.74
N TYR A 72 0.55 -2.04 13.36
CA TYR A 72 1.26 -3.30 13.17
C TYR A 72 1.17 -4.11 14.47
N ASP A 73 0.50 -5.25 14.40
CA ASP A 73 0.46 -6.27 15.45
C ASP A 73 1.43 -7.42 15.16
#